data_AF-A0A960KSX4-F1
#
_entry.id   AF-A0A960KSX4-F1
#
_cell.length_a   1.000
_cell.length_b   1.000
_cell.length_c   1.000
_cell.angle_alpha   90.00
_cell.angle_beta   90.00
_cell.angle_gamma   90.00
#
_symmetry.space_group_name_H-M   'P 1'
#
loop_
_entity.id
_entity.type
_entity.pdbx_description
1 polymer ?
#
loop_
_entity_poly.entity_id
_entity_poly.type
_entity_poly.pdbx_seq_one_letter_code
_entity_poly.pdbx_strand_id
1 'polypeptide(L)'
;MLRSALLGGLTLFLSSSLWAQERNIVETAVAAGNFQTLVAAVTAADLAETLSSPGPFTVFAPTDEAFAQLPAGTVEALLNDIPTLTDILLYHVVAGSVKADQVVTLTSANTVLGEPVSITVNSNGVFVNDAQVIVTDILCSNGVIHVIDSVLLPPAGEAPAGDIVDTAVAAGRFDTLVTAVVAAGLADALRGPGPFTVFAPNDEAFAKLPAETLNALLANPDQLAQVLLYHVVSGSYLASDVLSTPALETLEGSFARISANDQGAFIENAKIIATDIQVSNGVIHEIDSVILPPDFFGETYKITVTNLTKGQIFSPPLVVAHSEAIALATPGTAASPGLVALAEDGDVNLLRSEIAGSSEVFDSVAFAGPILPGATQSVTITARNPFRRISVAGMLVVTNDSFFLAELKAPQATFLGKAGLADDNLVYAFAYDAGSEANSERCSQIPAGPCNGAGVRNTDGAEGLITISNGIHGVGDLDPAKYDWRGPVALVRIERQ
;
A
#
# COMPACT_ATOMS: atom_id res chain seq x y z
N MET A 1 40.85 -68.40 -10.18
CA MET A 1 41.07 -66.93 -10.16
C MET A 1 39.83 -66.32 -9.49
N LEU A 2 39.77 -66.30 -8.16
CA LEU A 2 39.99 -65.13 -7.30
C LEU A 2 39.46 -63.80 -7.86
N ARG A 3 38.33 -63.32 -7.33
CA ARG A 3 38.27 -62.12 -6.46
C ARG A 3 36.87 -61.94 -5.86
N SER A 4 36.89 -61.54 -4.60
CA SER A 4 35.82 -61.41 -3.63
C SER A 4 34.70 -60.45 -4.04
N ALA A 5 33.46 -60.79 -3.70
CA ALA A 5 32.38 -59.84 -3.46
C ALA A 5 31.87 -60.07 -2.04
N LEU A 6 31.83 -58.98 -1.27
CA LEU A 6 31.55 -58.87 0.14
C LEU A 6 30.16 -59.46 0.48
N LEU A 7 30.13 -60.32 1.50
CA LEU A 7 28.94 -60.58 2.32
C LEU A 7 28.61 -59.30 3.10
N GLY A 8 27.34 -58.88 3.09
CA GLY A 8 26.85 -57.79 3.92
C GLY A 8 25.33 -57.74 3.97
N GLY A 9 24.75 -58.50 4.90
CA GLY A 9 23.48 -58.18 5.56
C GLY A 9 22.17 -58.27 4.74
N LEU A 10 21.75 -59.48 4.36
CA LEU A 10 20.33 -59.75 4.17
C LEU A 10 19.69 -59.89 5.57
N THR A 11 19.20 -58.79 6.14
CA THR A 11 18.42 -58.84 7.37
C THR A 11 17.03 -59.37 7.05
N LEU A 12 16.70 -60.45 7.72
CA LEU A 12 15.54 -61.31 7.57
C LEU A 12 14.24 -60.57 7.97
N PHE A 13 13.42 -60.14 7.01
CA PHE A 13 12.05 -59.65 7.24
C PHE A 13 11.07 -60.82 7.44
N LEU A 14 11.26 -61.62 8.49
CA LEU A 14 10.26 -62.61 8.91
C LEU A 14 10.01 -62.49 10.41
N SER A 15 9.12 -61.57 10.81
CA SER A 15 8.22 -61.69 12.00
C SER A 15 7.30 -60.48 12.28
N SER A 16 7.10 -59.52 11.37
CA SER A 16 6.28 -58.33 11.65
C SER A 16 4.77 -58.47 11.38
N SER A 17 4.28 -59.57 10.78
CA SER A 17 2.89 -59.67 10.31
C SER A 17 1.81 -59.91 11.39
N LEU A 18 2.15 -59.86 12.69
CA LEU A 18 1.18 -60.07 13.79
C LEU A 18 1.03 -58.87 14.75
N TRP A 19 1.85 -57.83 14.65
CA TRP A 19 1.78 -56.65 15.54
C TRP A 19 1.23 -55.38 14.90
N ALA A 20 1.08 -55.35 13.57
CA ALA A 20 0.56 -54.19 12.86
C ALA A 20 -0.95 -53.96 13.13
N GLN A 21 -1.70 -55.02 13.47
CA GLN A 21 -3.16 -54.94 13.61
C GLN A 21 -3.65 -54.26 14.90
N GLU A 22 -2.80 -54.05 15.92
CA GLU A 22 -3.18 -53.36 17.17
C GLU A 22 -2.85 -51.86 17.16
N ARG A 23 -1.89 -51.41 16.34
CA ARG A 23 -1.41 -50.01 16.32
C ARG A 23 -2.17 -49.18 15.29
N ASN A 24 -2.45 -47.92 15.61
CA ASN A 24 -3.02 -46.99 14.64
C ASN A 24 -1.96 -46.56 13.60
N ILE A 25 -2.37 -45.80 12.58
CA ILE A 25 -1.48 -45.32 11.51
C ILE A 25 -0.27 -44.56 12.04
N VAL A 26 -0.45 -43.63 12.97
CA VAL A 26 0.62 -42.80 13.52
C VAL A 26 1.60 -43.65 14.34
N GLU A 27 1.09 -44.53 15.20
CA GLU A 27 1.90 -45.47 15.98
C GLU A 27 2.69 -46.44 15.11
N THR A 28 2.09 -46.87 14.00
CA THR A 28 2.73 -47.77 13.02
C THR A 28 3.85 -47.05 12.28
N ALA A 29 3.64 -45.80 11.85
CA ALA A 29 4.66 -44.98 11.21
C ALA A 29 5.85 -44.70 12.14
N VAL A 30 5.59 -44.37 13.42
CA VAL A 30 6.64 -44.18 14.44
C VAL A 30 7.44 -45.46 14.67
N ALA A 31 6.78 -46.62 14.75
CA ALA A 31 7.44 -47.89 15.00
C ALA A 31 8.27 -48.40 13.81
N ALA A 32 7.93 -48.02 12.58
CA ALA A 32 8.64 -48.44 11.37
C ALA A 32 10.02 -47.78 11.23
N GLY A 33 10.22 -46.59 11.79
CA GLY A 33 11.53 -45.93 11.92
C GLY A 33 12.08 -45.25 10.66
N ASN A 34 11.41 -45.36 9.52
CA ASN A 34 11.77 -44.76 8.22
C ASN A 34 10.78 -43.67 7.73
N PHE A 35 9.99 -43.13 8.66
CA PHE A 35 9.00 -42.06 8.44
C PHE A 35 9.22 -40.88 9.40
N GLN A 36 10.46 -40.64 9.83
CA GLN A 36 10.77 -39.62 10.83
C GLN A 36 10.35 -38.21 10.38
N THR A 37 10.60 -37.86 9.12
CA THR A 37 10.22 -36.56 8.54
C THR A 37 8.70 -36.43 8.41
N LEU A 38 8.01 -37.50 8.00
CA LEU A 38 6.54 -37.53 7.91
C LEU A 38 5.89 -37.33 9.28
N VAL A 39 6.36 -38.05 10.31
CA VAL A 39 5.84 -37.92 11.69
C VAL A 39 6.07 -36.51 12.24
N ALA A 40 7.24 -35.92 11.98
CA ALA A 40 7.54 -34.55 12.38
C ALA A 40 6.59 -33.55 11.69
N ALA A 41 6.35 -33.71 10.39
CA ALA A 41 5.42 -32.88 9.62
C ALA A 41 3.97 -33.00 10.12
N VAL A 42 3.48 -34.22 10.34
CA VAL A 42 2.13 -34.49 10.90
C VAL A 42 1.97 -33.88 12.29
N THR A 43 3.03 -33.90 13.11
CA THR A 43 3.03 -33.28 14.44
C THR A 43 3.01 -31.75 14.34
N ALA A 44 3.82 -31.17 13.44
CA ALA A 44 3.86 -29.72 13.23
C ALA A 44 2.54 -29.15 12.69
N ALA A 45 1.84 -29.91 11.84
CA ALA A 45 0.54 -29.57 11.28
C ALA A 45 -0.66 -29.91 12.19
N ASP A 46 -0.42 -30.38 13.42
CA ASP A 46 -1.46 -30.79 14.37
C ASP A 46 -2.45 -31.86 13.84
N LEU A 47 -1.99 -32.74 12.94
CA LEU A 47 -2.79 -33.80 12.32
C LEU A 47 -2.67 -35.16 13.04
N ALA A 48 -1.82 -35.26 14.06
CA ALA A 48 -1.55 -36.52 14.75
C ALA A 48 -2.80 -37.14 15.40
N GLU A 49 -3.65 -36.33 16.04
CA GLU A 49 -4.92 -36.81 16.61
C GLU A 49 -5.90 -37.23 15.51
N THR A 50 -5.99 -36.46 14.43
CA THR A 50 -6.85 -36.76 13.27
C THR A 50 -6.50 -38.10 12.64
N LEU A 51 -5.22 -38.38 12.39
CA LEU A 51 -4.76 -39.65 11.81
C LEU A 51 -4.75 -40.82 12.81
N SER A 52 -4.88 -40.53 14.11
CA SER A 52 -5.07 -41.54 15.16
C SER A 52 -6.55 -41.83 15.45
N SER A 53 -7.47 -41.03 14.88
CA SER A 53 -8.91 -41.16 15.10
C SER A 53 -9.47 -42.47 14.52
N PRO A 54 -10.69 -42.89 14.92
CA PRO A 54 -11.35 -44.05 14.34
C PRO A 54 -11.52 -43.88 12.82
N GLY A 55 -10.81 -44.69 12.04
CA GLY A 55 -10.87 -44.67 10.58
C GLY A 55 -12.09 -45.43 10.01
N PRO A 56 -11.98 -46.00 8.80
CA PRO A 56 -10.74 -46.36 8.12
C PRO A 56 -10.12 -45.24 7.27
N PHE A 57 -8.80 -45.14 7.30
CA PHE A 57 -8.01 -44.30 6.38
C PHE A 57 -7.06 -45.13 5.52
N THR A 58 -6.67 -44.58 4.38
CA THR A 58 -5.55 -45.06 3.56
C THR A 58 -4.54 -43.94 3.45
N VAL A 59 -3.30 -44.18 3.88
CA VAL A 59 -2.23 -43.16 3.85
C VAL A 59 -1.16 -43.61 2.87
N PHE A 60 -0.87 -42.77 1.88
CA PHE A 60 0.30 -42.91 1.04
C PHE A 60 1.49 -42.25 1.77
N ALA A 61 2.32 -43.04 2.42
CA ALA A 61 3.39 -42.54 3.30
C ALA A 61 4.73 -42.44 2.53
N PRO A 62 5.24 -41.23 2.25
CA PRO A 62 6.58 -41.05 1.69
C PRO A 62 7.65 -41.41 2.72
N THR A 63 8.73 -42.08 2.29
CA THR A 63 9.87 -42.38 3.17
C THR A 63 10.72 -41.14 3.44
N ASP A 64 11.62 -41.22 4.43
CA ASP A 64 12.58 -40.14 4.69
C ASP A 64 13.48 -39.85 3.45
N GLU A 65 13.78 -40.86 2.62
CA GLU A 65 14.48 -40.67 1.35
C GLU A 65 13.64 -39.92 0.31
N ALA A 66 12.31 -40.10 0.30
CA ALA A 66 11.41 -39.35 -0.58
C ALA A 66 11.42 -37.85 -0.23
N PHE A 67 11.44 -37.51 1.07
CA PHE A 67 11.61 -36.12 1.51
C PHE A 67 12.99 -35.56 1.16
N ALA A 68 14.05 -36.38 1.24
CA ALA A 68 15.40 -35.96 0.88
C ALA A 68 15.58 -35.69 -0.62
N GLN A 69 14.68 -36.17 -1.48
CA GLN A 69 14.65 -35.88 -2.92
C GLN A 69 14.02 -34.52 -3.24
N LEU A 70 13.32 -33.88 -2.30
CA LEU A 70 12.81 -32.53 -2.49
C LEU A 70 13.97 -31.53 -2.64
N PRO A 71 13.78 -30.42 -3.39
CA PRO A 71 14.79 -29.38 -3.49
C PRO A 71 15.24 -28.90 -2.10
N ALA A 72 16.53 -28.61 -1.95
CA ALA A 72 17.09 -28.14 -0.68
C ALA A 72 16.34 -26.91 -0.15
N GLY A 73 15.94 -26.92 1.12
CA GLY A 73 15.15 -25.86 1.76
C GLY A 73 13.63 -26.03 1.66
N THR A 74 13.11 -26.96 0.85
CA THR A 74 11.65 -27.16 0.67
C THR A 74 10.97 -27.56 1.98
N VAL A 75 11.53 -28.52 2.72
CA VAL A 75 10.96 -28.98 4.00
C VAL A 75 10.96 -27.86 5.05
N GLU A 76 12.02 -27.06 5.10
CA GLU A 76 12.10 -25.90 6.01
C GLU A 76 11.08 -24.83 5.64
N ALA A 77 10.87 -24.57 4.34
CA ALA A 77 9.84 -23.64 3.87
C ALA A 77 8.44 -24.12 4.25
N LEU A 78 8.12 -25.40 4.05
CA LEU A 78 6.84 -25.98 4.42
C LEU A 78 6.60 -25.98 5.94
N LEU A 79 7.63 -26.22 6.76
CA LEU A 79 7.51 -26.12 8.22
C LEU A 79 7.26 -24.68 8.71
N ASN A 80 7.56 -23.67 7.90
CA ASN A 80 7.20 -22.27 8.16
C ASN A 80 5.85 -21.86 7.57
N ASP A 81 5.24 -22.70 6.72
CA ASP A 81 3.94 -22.51 6.08
C ASP A 81 3.01 -23.68 6.42
N ILE A 82 2.51 -23.67 7.67
CA ILE A 82 1.69 -24.74 8.22
C ILE A 82 0.40 -25.01 7.41
N PRO A 83 -0.33 -24.00 6.87
CA PRO A 83 -1.46 -24.25 5.98
C PRO A 83 -1.08 -25.09 4.75
N THR A 84 -0.07 -24.68 4.00
CA THR A 84 0.38 -25.42 2.80
C THR A 84 0.87 -26.83 3.16
N LEU A 85 1.59 -26.96 4.28
CA LEU A 85 2.00 -28.27 4.78
C LEU A 85 0.81 -29.17 5.13
N THR A 86 -0.23 -28.61 5.75
CA THR A 86 -1.46 -29.34 6.10
C THR A 86 -2.15 -29.86 4.85
N ASP A 87 -2.27 -29.04 3.81
CA ASP A 87 -2.89 -29.44 2.54
C ASP A 87 -2.11 -30.58 1.86
N ILE A 88 -0.77 -30.45 1.80
CA ILE A 88 0.09 -31.51 1.28
C ILE A 88 -0.11 -32.81 2.06
N LEU A 89 -0.16 -32.75 3.39
CA LEU A 89 -0.36 -33.95 4.22
C LEU A 89 -1.75 -34.56 4.01
N LEU A 90 -2.81 -33.76 3.91
CA LEU A 90 -4.17 -34.25 3.63
C LEU A 90 -4.30 -34.85 2.22
N TYR A 91 -3.50 -34.39 1.26
CA TYR A 91 -3.44 -34.96 -0.08
C TYR A 91 -2.81 -36.37 -0.12
N HIS A 92 -2.06 -36.76 0.91
CA HIS A 92 -1.56 -38.12 1.05
C HIS A 92 -2.59 -39.08 1.68
N VAL A 93 -3.75 -38.58 2.12
CA VAL A 93 -4.74 -39.35 2.88
C VAL A 93 -5.99 -39.54 2.05
N VAL A 94 -6.49 -40.76 2.00
CA VAL A 94 -7.77 -41.12 1.39
C VAL A 94 -8.69 -41.68 2.47
N ALA A 95 -9.95 -41.23 2.49
CA ALA A 95 -10.96 -41.81 3.38
C ALA A 95 -11.36 -43.21 2.89
N GLY A 96 -11.39 -44.19 3.79
CA GLY A 96 -11.64 -45.60 3.46
C GLY A 96 -10.39 -46.47 3.61
N SER A 97 -10.58 -47.78 3.78
CA SER A 97 -9.49 -48.76 3.71
C SER A 97 -9.45 -49.29 2.28
N VAL A 98 -8.43 -48.88 1.52
CA VAL A 98 -8.21 -49.30 0.14
C VAL A 98 -6.94 -50.15 0.10
N LYS A 99 -7.11 -51.47 0.06
CA LYS A 99 -5.99 -52.42 -0.02
C LYS A 99 -5.47 -52.54 -1.44
N ALA A 100 -4.29 -53.11 -1.61
CA ALA A 100 -3.63 -53.20 -2.92
C ALA A 100 -4.48 -53.90 -3.99
N ASP A 101 -5.27 -54.91 -3.61
CA ASP A 101 -6.21 -55.62 -4.49
C ASP A 101 -7.35 -54.72 -5.01
N GLN A 102 -7.71 -53.68 -4.24
CA GLN A 102 -8.68 -52.65 -4.63
C GLN A 102 -8.00 -51.50 -5.37
N VAL A 103 -6.81 -51.06 -4.94
CA VAL A 103 -6.03 -49.97 -5.57
C VAL A 103 -5.82 -50.25 -7.06
N VAL A 104 -5.46 -51.49 -7.43
CA VAL A 104 -5.21 -51.85 -8.84
C VAL A 104 -6.46 -51.84 -9.74
N THR A 105 -7.65 -51.74 -9.16
CA THR A 105 -8.91 -51.62 -9.91
C THR A 105 -9.39 -50.19 -10.08
N LEU A 106 -8.72 -49.23 -9.41
CA LEU A 106 -9.04 -47.82 -9.44
C LEU A 106 -8.17 -47.10 -10.47
N THR A 107 -8.75 -46.09 -11.12
CA THR A 107 -8.02 -45.13 -11.96
C THR A 107 -7.72 -43.83 -11.21
N SER A 108 -8.43 -43.56 -10.11
CA SER A 108 -8.24 -42.40 -9.23
C SER A 108 -8.83 -42.66 -7.85
N ALA A 109 -8.43 -41.85 -6.86
CA ALA A 109 -9.01 -41.83 -5.51
C ALA A 109 -9.11 -40.39 -4.96
N ASN A 110 -10.23 -40.05 -4.32
CA ASN A 110 -10.40 -38.73 -3.71
C ASN A 110 -9.64 -38.67 -2.38
N THR A 111 -8.80 -37.65 -2.22
CA THR A 111 -8.07 -37.43 -0.97
C THR A 111 -8.91 -36.67 0.04
N VAL A 112 -8.45 -36.59 1.30
CA VAL A 112 -9.07 -35.81 2.36
C VAL A 112 -8.97 -34.31 2.09
N LEU A 113 -7.97 -33.87 1.30
CA LEU A 113 -7.89 -32.50 0.77
C LEU A 113 -9.08 -32.18 -0.18
N GLY A 114 -9.70 -33.20 -0.78
CA GLY A 114 -10.78 -33.05 -1.77
C GLY A 114 -10.31 -33.17 -3.21
N GLU A 115 -9.01 -33.03 -3.46
CA GLU A 115 -8.38 -33.22 -4.77
C GLU A 115 -8.09 -34.71 -5.03
N PRO A 116 -8.34 -35.24 -6.25
CA PRO A 116 -8.11 -36.65 -6.55
C PRO A 116 -6.64 -36.95 -6.89
N VAL A 117 -6.14 -38.09 -6.44
CA VAL A 117 -4.90 -38.69 -6.95
C VAL A 117 -5.21 -39.62 -8.12
N SER A 118 -4.33 -39.66 -9.12
CA SER A 118 -4.37 -40.62 -10.23
C SER A 118 -3.72 -41.93 -9.82
N ILE A 119 -4.28 -43.07 -10.21
CA ILE A 119 -3.70 -44.39 -9.95
C ILE A 119 -3.36 -45.05 -11.28
N THR A 120 -2.08 -45.35 -11.50
CA THR A 120 -1.59 -45.98 -12.73
C THR A 120 -0.97 -47.34 -12.41
N VAL A 121 -1.43 -48.39 -13.09
CA VAL A 121 -0.86 -49.74 -13.02
C VAL A 121 -0.20 -50.07 -14.35
N ASN A 122 1.10 -50.36 -14.34
CA ASN A 122 1.85 -50.73 -15.54
C ASN A 122 2.88 -51.84 -15.24
N SER A 123 3.71 -52.20 -16.23
CA SER A 123 4.74 -53.25 -16.08
C SER A 123 5.78 -52.96 -15.00
N ASN A 124 5.91 -51.70 -14.57
CA ASN A 124 6.89 -51.23 -13.60
C ASN A 124 6.29 -51.12 -12.18
N GLY A 125 4.99 -51.40 -11.99
CA GLY A 125 4.34 -51.40 -10.68
C GLY A 125 3.08 -50.53 -10.61
N VAL A 126 2.72 -50.14 -9.40
CA VAL A 126 1.59 -49.24 -9.09
C VAL A 126 2.15 -47.86 -8.77
N PHE A 127 1.56 -46.83 -9.37
CA PHE A 127 1.91 -45.44 -9.19
C PHE A 127 0.71 -44.64 -8.71
N VAL A 128 0.95 -43.73 -7.77
CA VAL A 128 -0.02 -42.72 -7.31
C VAL A 128 0.52 -41.37 -7.79
N ASN A 129 -0.17 -40.75 -8.74
CA ASN A 129 0.40 -39.75 -9.64
C ASN A 129 1.71 -40.29 -10.24
N ASP A 130 2.83 -39.61 -10.02
CA ASP A 130 4.16 -40.03 -10.46
C ASP A 130 4.94 -40.80 -9.39
N ALA A 131 4.42 -40.92 -8.16
CA ALA A 131 5.08 -41.60 -7.05
C ALA A 131 4.88 -43.11 -7.13
N GLN A 132 5.97 -43.90 -7.08
CA GLN A 132 5.88 -45.35 -7.10
C GLN A 132 5.50 -45.88 -5.72
N VAL A 133 4.53 -46.79 -5.66
CA VAL A 133 4.21 -47.53 -4.44
C VAL A 133 5.22 -48.67 -4.26
N ILE A 134 6.08 -48.56 -3.24
CA ILE A 134 7.21 -49.47 -2.99
C ILE A 134 6.90 -50.55 -1.94
N VAL A 135 5.97 -50.29 -1.01
CA VAL A 135 5.46 -51.28 -0.05
C VAL A 135 3.96 -51.08 0.08
N THR A 136 3.20 -52.17 0.02
CA THR A 136 1.74 -52.15 0.08
C THR A 136 1.20 -52.84 1.33
N ASP A 137 -0.05 -52.54 1.68
CA ASP A 137 -0.85 -53.27 2.65
C ASP A 137 -0.25 -53.37 4.06
N ILE A 138 0.35 -52.28 4.56
CA ILE A 138 0.71 -52.19 5.98
C ILE A 138 -0.57 -51.93 6.78
N LEU A 139 -1.16 -53.00 7.31
CA LEU A 139 -2.43 -52.94 8.04
C LEU A 139 -2.26 -52.28 9.41
N CYS A 140 -3.14 -51.33 9.71
CA CYS A 140 -3.22 -50.64 10.99
C CYS A 140 -4.61 -50.86 11.61
N SER A 141 -4.78 -50.57 12.90
CA SER A 141 -6.07 -50.70 13.60
C SER A 141 -7.15 -49.74 13.08
N ASN A 142 -6.74 -48.60 12.50
CA ASN A 142 -7.63 -47.58 11.94
C ASN A 142 -7.43 -47.35 10.42
N GLY A 143 -6.77 -48.25 9.70
CA GLY A 143 -6.55 -48.06 8.26
C GLY A 143 -5.45 -48.92 7.63
N VAL A 144 -4.90 -48.42 6.52
CA VAL A 144 -3.79 -49.05 5.79
C VAL A 144 -2.78 -47.99 5.35
N ILE A 145 -1.50 -48.34 5.41
CA ILE A 145 -0.41 -47.52 4.87
C ILE A 145 0.13 -48.19 3.59
N HIS A 146 0.29 -47.39 2.54
CA HIS A 146 1.06 -47.73 1.34
C HIS A 146 2.26 -46.81 1.27
N VAL A 147 3.45 -47.36 1.17
CA VAL A 147 4.70 -46.59 1.16
C VAL A 147 5.02 -46.16 -0.25
N ILE A 148 5.35 -44.89 -0.43
CA ILE A 148 5.69 -44.28 -1.73
C ILE A 148 7.11 -43.72 -1.73
N ASP A 149 7.73 -43.63 -2.91
CA ASP A 149 9.11 -43.18 -3.09
C ASP A 149 9.28 -41.66 -3.30
N SER A 150 8.17 -40.92 -3.41
CA SER A 150 8.12 -39.49 -3.70
C SER A 150 7.03 -38.82 -2.85
N VAL A 151 7.22 -37.54 -2.50
CA VAL A 151 6.17 -36.75 -1.81
C VAL A 151 5.11 -36.34 -2.84
N LEU A 152 3.84 -36.66 -2.57
CA LEU A 152 2.71 -36.18 -3.36
C LEU A 152 2.52 -34.69 -3.13
N LEU A 153 2.62 -33.92 -4.21
CA LEU A 153 2.20 -32.54 -4.22
C LEU A 153 0.77 -32.49 -4.77
N PRO A 154 -0.17 -31.80 -4.10
CA PRO A 154 -1.43 -31.45 -4.73
C PRO A 154 -1.14 -30.88 -6.11
N PRO A 155 -1.96 -31.17 -7.15
CA PRO A 155 -1.87 -30.38 -8.37
C PRO A 155 -1.89 -28.93 -7.92
N ALA A 156 -0.90 -28.13 -8.33
CA ALA A 156 -0.93 -26.70 -8.07
C ALA A 156 -2.31 -26.25 -8.57
N GLY A 157 -3.24 -25.98 -7.65
CA GLY A 157 -4.66 -25.80 -7.97
C GLY A 157 -4.67 -24.86 -9.16
N GLU A 158 -5.26 -25.31 -10.28
CA GLU A 158 -4.99 -24.76 -11.63
C GLU A 158 -4.64 -23.29 -11.51
N ALA A 159 -3.37 -22.92 -11.77
CA ALA A 159 -2.91 -21.55 -11.64
C ALA A 159 -4.00 -20.68 -12.29
N PRO A 160 -4.72 -19.85 -11.50
CA PRO A 160 -6.03 -19.40 -11.93
C PRO A 160 -5.89 -18.73 -13.27
N ALA A 161 -6.56 -19.26 -14.28
CA ALA A 161 -6.22 -18.96 -15.68
C ALA A 161 -6.46 -17.49 -16.07
N GLY A 162 -7.19 -16.74 -15.22
CA GLY A 162 -7.43 -15.32 -15.36
C GLY A 162 -6.50 -14.47 -14.50
N ASP A 163 -6.15 -13.28 -14.99
CA ASP A 163 -5.63 -12.21 -14.15
C ASP A 163 -6.75 -11.59 -13.28
N ILE A 164 -6.39 -10.60 -12.46
CA ILE A 164 -7.33 -9.84 -11.62
C ILE A 164 -8.54 -9.33 -12.41
N VAL A 165 -8.31 -8.73 -13.58
CA VAL A 165 -9.36 -8.07 -14.37
C VAL A 165 -10.28 -9.10 -15.01
N ASP A 166 -9.70 -10.15 -15.61
CA ASP A 166 -10.47 -11.23 -16.23
C ASP A 166 -11.32 -11.98 -15.20
N THR A 167 -10.76 -12.20 -14.00
CA THR A 167 -11.48 -12.84 -12.89
C THR A 167 -12.63 -11.95 -12.39
N ALA A 168 -12.40 -10.65 -12.27
CA ALA A 168 -13.45 -9.70 -11.88
C ALA A 168 -14.60 -9.67 -12.90
N VAL A 169 -14.29 -9.68 -14.20
CA VAL A 169 -15.28 -9.77 -15.29
C VAL A 169 -16.07 -11.08 -15.22
N ALA A 170 -15.38 -12.21 -15.06
CA ALA A 170 -16.02 -13.53 -15.02
C ALA A 170 -16.95 -13.70 -13.80
N ALA A 171 -16.65 -13.02 -12.69
CA ALA A 171 -17.42 -13.08 -11.46
C ALA A 171 -18.80 -12.38 -11.55
N GLY A 172 -18.99 -11.44 -12.49
CA GLY A 172 -20.26 -10.77 -12.79
C GLY A 172 -20.86 -9.92 -11.64
N ARG A 173 -20.09 -9.64 -10.59
CA ARG A 173 -20.49 -8.82 -9.43
C ARG A 173 -19.53 -7.66 -9.15
N PHE A 174 -18.63 -7.41 -10.09
CA PHE A 174 -17.62 -6.36 -10.08
C PHE A 174 -17.75 -5.47 -11.32
N ASP A 175 -18.93 -5.42 -11.95
CA ASP A 175 -19.14 -4.73 -13.22
C ASP A 175 -18.83 -3.22 -13.11
N THR A 176 -19.21 -2.61 -11.99
CA THR A 176 -18.93 -1.20 -11.68
C THR A 176 -17.43 -0.97 -11.45
N LEU A 177 -16.77 -1.90 -10.75
CA LEU A 177 -15.33 -1.84 -10.51
C LEU A 177 -14.56 -1.92 -11.83
N VAL A 178 -14.87 -2.89 -12.69
CA VAL A 178 -14.22 -3.06 -14.00
C VAL A 178 -14.42 -1.81 -14.86
N THR A 179 -15.63 -1.26 -14.88
CA THR A 179 -15.93 -0.01 -15.60
C THR A 179 -15.08 1.15 -15.08
N ALA A 180 -14.95 1.30 -13.76
CA ALA A 180 -14.14 2.33 -13.13
C ALA A 180 -12.64 2.17 -13.45
N VAL A 181 -12.12 0.94 -13.38
CA VAL A 181 -10.73 0.60 -13.72
C VAL A 181 -10.39 0.96 -15.17
N VAL A 182 -11.31 0.69 -16.10
CA VAL A 182 -11.14 1.08 -17.51
C VAL A 182 -11.19 2.60 -17.66
N ALA A 183 -12.16 3.27 -17.03
CA ALA A 183 -12.30 4.73 -17.10
C ALA A 183 -11.08 5.48 -16.52
N ALA A 184 -10.44 4.91 -15.49
CA ALA A 184 -9.22 5.44 -14.87
C ALA A 184 -7.93 5.06 -15.63
N GLY A 185 -8.00 4.25 -16.69
CA GLY A 185 -6.83 3.81 -17.44
C GLY A 185 -5.92 2.83 -16.68
N LEU A 186 -6.43 2.14 -15.66
CA LEU A 186 -5.66 1.22 -14.81
C LEU A 186 -5.72 -0.25 -15.25
N ALA A 187 -6.54 -0.58 -16.25
CA ALA A 187 -6.77 -1.96 -16.68
C ALA A 187 -5.47 -2.69 -17.07
N ASP A 188 -4.64 -2.07 -17.92
CA ASP A 188 -3.39 -2.69 -18.36
C ASP A 188 -2.39 -2.88 -17.20
N ALA A 189 -2.39 -1.96 -16.24
CA ALA A 189 -1.54 -2.07 -15.04
C ALA A 189 -1.96 -3.24 -14.15
N LEU A 190 -3.26 -3.42 -13.92
CA LEU A 190 -3.80 -4.53 -13.12
C LEU A 190 -3.75 -5.89 -13.83
N ARG A 191 -3.58 -5.91 -15.15
CA ARG A 191 -3.24 -7.11 -15.93
C ARG A 191 -1.74 -7.38 -16.01
N GLY A 192 -0.93 -6.40 -15.60
CA GLY A 192 0.52 -6.48 -15.64
C GLY A 192 1.10 -7.55 -14.71
N PRO A 193 2.44 -7.74 -14.74
CA PRO A 193 3.11 -8.67 -13.86
C PRO A 193 2.93 -8.23 -12.40
N GLY A 194 2.21 -9.03 -11.62
CA GLY A 194 2.04 -8.84 -10.18
C GLY A 194 3.23 -9.39 -9.37
N PRO A 195 3.00 -9.81 -8.10
CA PRO A 195 1.68 -10.01 -7.49
C PRO A 195 1.05 -8.71 -6.96
N PHE A 196 -0.26 -8.59 -7.12
CA PHE A 196 -1.08 -7.58 -6.44
C PHE A 196 -2.11 -8.21 -5.51
N THR A 197 -2.50 -7.50 -4.47
CA THR A 197 -3.67 -7.83 -3.67
C THR A 197 -4.72 -6.73 -3.87
N VAL A 198 -5.90 -7.09 -4.35
CA VAL A 198 -6.99 -6.16 -4.62
C VAL A 198 -8.13 -6.39 -3.63
N PHE A 199 -8.43 -5.37 -2.84
CA PHE A 199 -9.64 -5.32 -2.04
C PHE A 199 -10.78 -4.83 -2.93
N ALA A 200 -11.47 -5.74 -3.61
CA ALA A 200 -12.42 -5.45 -4.68
C ALA A 200 -13.81 -5.12 -4.12
N PRO A 201 -14.31 -3.87 -4.22
CA PRO A 201 -15.68 -3.53 -3.88
C PRO A 201 -16.63 -4.12 -4.92
N ASN A 202 -17.62 -4.88 -4.46
CA ASN A 202 -18.66 -5.42 -5.34
C ASN A 202 -19.68 -4.34 -5.76
N ASP A 203 -20.61 -4.67 -6.66
CA ASP A 203 -21.59 -3.71 -7.16
C ASP A 203 -22.51 -3.13 -6.06
N GLU A 204 -22.80 -3.91 -5.01
CA GLU A 204 -23.53 -3.41 -3.84
C GLU A 204 -22.72 -2.40 -3.04
N ALA A 205 -21.39 -2.56 -2.97
CA ALA A 205 -20.47 -1.62 -2.34
C ALA A 205 -20.49 -0.26 -3.04
N PHE A 206 -20.48 -0.24 -4.38
CA PHE A 206 -20.63 1.00 -5.14
C PHE A 206 -22.01 1.63 -4.97
N ALA A 207 -23.07 0.82 -4.88
CA ALA A 207 -24.43 1.32 -4.64
C ALA A 207 -24.60 2.00 -3.27
N LYS A 208 -23.71 1.74 -2.29
CA LYS A 208 -23.68 2.44 -0.99
C LYS A 208 -23.08 3.85 -1.09
N LEU A 209 -22.34 4.19 -2.16
CA LEU A 209 -21.82 5.53 -2.34
C LEU A 209 -22.96 6.51 -2.66
N PRO A 210 -22.96 7.72 -2.09
CA PRO A 210 -23.86 8.78 -2.52
C PRO A 210 -23.71 9.04 -4.02
N ALA A 211 -24.83 9.19 -4.74
CA ALA A 211 -24.81 9.39 -6.19
C ALA A 211 -23.99 10.63 -6.61
N GLU A 212 -23.99 11.69 -5.80
CA GLU A 212 -23.15 12.88 -6.02
C GLU A 212 -21.66 12.54 -5.94
N THR A 213 -21.25 11.71 -4.97
CA THR A 213 -19.87 11.24 -4.82
C THR A 213 -19.43 10.40 -6.01
N LEU A 214 -20.25 9.42 -6.41
CA LEU A 214 -19.93 8.55 -7.54
C LEU A 214 -19.82 9.34 -8.84
N ASN A 215 -20.74 10.28 -9.08
CA ASN A 215 -20.68 11.15 -10.27
C ASN A 215 -19.44 12.05 -10.25
N ALA A 216 -19.04 12.59 -9.09
CA ALA A 216 -17.83 13.39 -8.95
C ALA A 216 -16.57 12.57 -9.26
N LEU A 217 -16.50 11.32 -8.79
CA LEU A 217 -15.41 10.40 -9.10
C LEU A 217 -15.35 10.07 -10.60
N LEU A 218 -16.47 9.71 -11.21
CA LEU A 218 -16.52 9.35 -12.64
C LEU A 218 -16.22 10.55 -13.56
N ALA A 219 -16.48 11.77 -13.12
CA ALA A 219 -16.14 12.98 -13.86
C ALA A 219 -14.65 13.37 -13.77
N ASN A 220 -13.89 12.76 -12.86
CA ASN A 220 -12.48 13.06 -12.63
C ASN A 220 -11.63 11.77 -12.62
N PRO A 221 -11.09 11.36 -13.79
CA PRO A 221 -10.30 10.13 -13.92
C PRO A 221 -9.09 10.05 -12.97
N ASP A 222 -8.44 11.17 -12.66
CA ASP A 222 -7.27 11.19 -11.75
C ASP A 222 -7.69 10.88 -10.31
N GLN A 223 -8.81 11.45 -9.86
CA GLN A 223 -9.40 11.13 -8.55
C GLN A 223 -9.89 9.69 -8.48
N LEU A 224 -10.53 9.21 -9.57
CA LEU A 224 -10.97 7.83 -9.65
C LEU A 224 -9.78 6.87 -9.58
N ALA A 225 -8.69 7.16 -10.30
CA ALA A 225 -7.46 6.38 -10.25
C ALA A 225 -6.89 6.35 -8.82
N GLN A 226 -6.86 7.48 -8.12
CA GLN A 226 -6.40 7.54 -6.73
C GLN A 226 -7.23 6.64 -5.80
N VAL A 227 -8.56 6.68 -5.92
CA VAL A 227 -9.46 5.80 -5.15
C VAL A 227 -9.19 4.33 -5.48
N LEU A 228 -9.07 3.98 -6.76
CA LEU A 228 -8.83 2.60 -7.17
C LEU A 228 -7.47 2.09 -6.70
N LEU A 229 -6.42 2.91 -6.77
CA LEU A 229 -5.08 2.55 -6.26
C LEU A 229 -5.07 2.35 -4.74
N TYR A 230 -5.97 3.00 -4.00
CA TYR A 230 -6.13 2.77 -2.55
C TYR A 230 -6.75 1.41 -2.22
N HIS A 231 -7.38 0.74 -3.19
CA HIS A 231 -7.86 -0.64 -3.05
C HIS A 231 -6.81 -1.69 -3.40
N VAL A 232 -5.62 -1.27 -3.85
CA VAL A 232 -4.59 -2.19 -4.37
C VAL A 232 -3.34 -2.10 -3.51
N VAL A 233 -2.79 -3.26 -3.17
CA VAL A 233 -1.54 -3.41 -2.43
C VAL A 233 -0.56 -4.21 -3.28
N SER A 234 0.72 -3.81 -3.28
CA SER A 234 1.78 -4.58 -3.94
C SER A 234 2.14 -5.80 -3.10
N GLY A 235 2.08 -7.01 -3.68
CA GLY A 235 2.32 -8.27 -2.97
C GLY A 235 1.12 -9.22 -3.05
N SER A 236 1.35 -10.48 -2.72
CA SER A 236 0.30 -11.48 -2.54
C SER A 236 0.04 -11.64 -1.05
N TYR A 237 -1.07 -11.11 -0.55
CA TYR A 237 -1.48 -11.22 0.84
C TYR A 237 -2.74 -12.07 0.92
N LEU A 238 -2.62 -13.27 1.48
CA LEU A 238 -3.77 -14.10 1.84
C LEU A 238 -4.44 -13.54 3.11
N ALA A 239 -5.61 -14.04 3.46
CA ALA A 239 -6.37 -13.59 4.62
C ALA A 239 -5.56 -13.67 5.92
N SER A 240 -4.73 -14.71 6.08
CA SER A 240 -3.81 -14.84 7.21
C SER A 240 -2.80 -13.70 7.27
N ASP A 241 -2.23 -13.31 6.13
CA ASP A 241 -1.24 -12.25 6.04
C ASP A 241 -1.89 -10.90 6.32
N VAL A 242 -3.07 -10.65 5.72
CA VAL A 242 -3.88 -9.44 5.94
C VAL A 242 -4.19 -9.27 7.42
N LEU A 243 -4.64 -10.33 8.10
CA LEU A 243 -5.01 -10.30 9.52
C LEU A 243 -3.80 -10.23 10.47
N SER A 244 -2.60 -10.59 10.00
CA SER A 244 -1.37 -10.52 10.79
C SER A 244 -0.77 -9.12 10.87
N THR A 245 -1.23 -8.18 10.04
CA THR A 245 -0.74 -6.80 10.00
C THR A 245 -1.79 -5.79 10.50
N PRO A 246 -1.41 -4.72 11.21
CA PRO A 246 -2.34 -3.67 11.58
C PRO A 246 -2.74 -2.74 10.40
N ALA A 247 -1.95 -2.72 9.32
CA ALA A 247 -2.21 -1.93 8.11
C ALA A 247 -1.37 -2.42 6.91
N LEU A 248 -1.79 -2.06 5.70
CA LEU A 248 -1.06 -2.29 4.45
C LEU A 248 -0.83 -0.98 3.71
N GLU A 249 0.35 -0.77 3.15
CA GLU A 249 0.63 0.37 2.26
C GLU A 249 -0.01 0.11 0.90
N THR A 250 -0.88 1.01 0.46
CA THR A 250 -1.59 0.89 -0.82
C THR A 250 -0.75 1.46 -1.96
N LEU A 251 -1.11 1.16 -3.22
CA LEU A 251 -0.46 1.76 -4.39
C LEU A 251 -0.76 3.26 -4.53
N GLU A 252 -1.76 3.78 -3.80
CA GLU A 252 -1.96 5.23 -3.65
C GLU A 252 -0.87 5.89 -2.80
N GLY A 253 -0.22 5.11 -1.92
CA GLY A 253 0.86 5.54 -1.02
C GLY A 253 0.43 5.70 0.43
N SER A 254 -0.88 5.83 0.70
CA SER A 254 -1.40 5.83 2.08
C SER A 254 -1.58 4.41 2.61
N PHE A 255 -1.49 4.26 3.94
CA PHE A 255 -1.81 3.00 4.61
C PHE A 255 -3.33 2.79 4.73
N ALA A 256 -3.79 1.57 4.46
CA ALA A 256 -5.14 1.11 4.77
C ALA A 256 -5.10 0.22 6.02
N ARG A 257 -5.91 0.56 7.03
CA ARG A 257 -5.97 -0.08 8.33
C ARG A 257 -6.70 -1.41 8.25
N ILE A 258 -6.13 -2.43 8.89
CA ILE A 258 -6.81 -3.71 9.07
C ILE A 258 -7.36 -3.80 10.49
N SER A 259 -8.57 -4.33 10.62
CA SER A 259 -9.15 -4.65 11.92
C SER A 259 -10.01 -5.91 11.85
N ALA A 260 -10.17 -6.57 13.00
CA ALA A 260 -11.07 -7.71 13.13
C ALA A 260 -11.85 -7.59 14.44
N ASN A 261 -13.11 -7.98 14.41
CA ASN A 261 -14.00 -8.06 15.57
C ASN A 261 -14.99 -9.21 15.38
N ASP A 262 -15.95 -9.37 16.31
CA ASP A 262 -16.95 -10.43 16.28
C ASP A 262 -17.84 -10.43 15.00
N GLN A 263 -17.86 -9.35 14.23
CA GLN A 263 -18.60 -9.21 12.98
C GLN A 263 -17.79 -9.58 11.72
N GLY A 264 -16.47 -9.79 11.84
CA GLY A 264 -15.59 -10.19 10.75
C GLY A 264 -14.28 -9.39 10.65
N ALA A 265 -13.60 -9.55 9.52
CA ALA A 265 -12.42 -8.79 9.15
C ALA A 265 -12.81 -7.55 8.33
N PHE A 266 -12.05 -6.47 8.50
CA PHE A 266 -12.30 -5.17 7.89
C PHE A 266 -11.01 -4.55 7.38
N ILE A 267 -11.11 -3.91 6.22
CA ILE A 267 -10.14 -2.92 5.74
C ILE A 267 -10.80 -1.54 5.82
N GLU A 268 -10.18 -0.62 6.55
CA GLU A 268 -10.79 0.63 6.98
C GLU A 268 -12.15 0.39 7.66
N ASN A 269 -13.23 0.80 7.00
CA ASN A 269 -14.62 0.61 7.40
C ASN A 269 -15.36 -0.43 6.53
N ALA A 270 -14.71 -0.99 5.51
CA ALA A 270 -15.29 -1.97 4.61
C ALA A 270 -15.11 -3.38 5.17
N LYS A 271 -16.19 -4.17 5.21
CA LYS A 271 -16.13 -5.56 5.63
C LYS A 271 -15.57 -6.41 4.50
N ILE A 272 -14.60 -7.27 4.80
CA ILE A 272 -14.11 -8.29 3.88
C ILE A 272 -15.10 -9.46 3.91
N ILE A 273 -15.75 -9.74 2.79
CA ILE A 273 -16.87 -10.69 2.68
C ILE A 273 -16.53 -11.97 1.93
N ALA A 274 -15.49 -11.95 1.09
CA ALA A 274 -14.86 -13.15 0.54
C ALA A 274 -13.34 -12.94 0.52
N THR A 275 -12.57 -13.97 0.84
CA THR A 275 -11.11 -13.90 0.88
C THR A 275 -10.48 -14.90 -0.07
N ASP A 276 -9.19 -14.69 -0.34
CA ASP A 276 -8.30 -15.69 -0.95
C ASP A 276 -8.74 -16.14 -2.35
N ILE A 277 -9.36 -15.24 -3.12
CA ILE A 277 -9.63 -15.47 -4.53
C ILE A 277 -8.29 -15.30 -5.27
N GLN A 278 -7.55 -16.39 -5.39
CA GLN A 278 -6.26 -16.39 -6.05
C GLN A 278 -6.44 -16.22 -7.57
N VAL A 279 -5.54 -15.43 -8.17
CA VAL A 279 -5.50 -15.14 -9.62
C VAL A 279 -4.05 -15.24 -10.14
N SER A 280 -3.86 -15.36 -11.46
CA SER A 280 -2.52 -15.57 -12.05
C SER A 280 -1.49 -14.49 -11.69
N ASN A 281 -1.94 -13.27 -11.39
CA ASN A 281 -1.09 -12.14 -11.03
C ASN A 281 -1.41 -11.55 -9.64
N GLY A 282 -2.03 -12.31 -8.73
CA GLY A 282 -2.36 -11.77 -7.41
C GLY A 282 -3.43 -12.50 -6.59
N VAL A 283 -4.06 -11.74 -5.68
CA VAL A 283 -5.17 -12.17 -4.83
C VAL A 283 -6.27 -11.11 -4.84
N ILE A 284 -7.52 -11.53 -4.84
CA ILE A 284 -8.69 -10.66 -4.65
C ILE A 284 -9.34 -10.97 -3.30
N HIS A 285 -9.59 -9.93 -2.51
CA HIS A 285 -10.46 -9.97 -1.34
C HIS A 285 -11.69 -9.12 -1.64
N GLU A 286 -12.88 -9.71 -1.62
CA GLU A 286 -14.11 -8.98 -1.87
C GLU A 286 -14.49 -8.16 -0.63
N ILE A 287 -14.82 -6.88 -0.84
CA ILE A 287 -15.26 -5.97 0.22
C ILE A 287 -16.65 -5.41 -0.06
N ASP A 288 -17.36 -5.09 1.02
CA ASP A 288 -18.75 -4.65 0.95
C ASP A 288 -18.94 -3.13 0.81
N SER A 289 -17.87 -2.35 0.83
CA SER A 289 -17.91 -0.88 0.77
C SER A 289 -16.69 -0.35 0.01
N VAL A 290 -16.86 0.72 -0.77
CA VAL A 290 -15.72 1.41 -1.41
C VAL A 290 -14.92 2.13 -0.33
N ILE A 291 -13.61 1.85 -0.25
CA ILE A 291 -12.70 2.56 0.64
C ILE A 291 -12.15 3.80 -0.05
N LEU A 292 -12.13 4.92 0.66
CA LEU A 292 -11.58 6.18 0.16
C LEU A 292 -10.23 6.45 0.83
N PRO A 293 -9.25 7.01 0.12
CA PRO A 293 -8.02 7.49 0.74
C PRO A 293 -8.32 8.42 1.92
N PRO A 294 -7.45 8.47 2.94
CA PRO A 294 -7.53 9.51 3.97
C PRO A 294 -7.57 10.89 3.31
N ASP A 295 -8.38 11.79 3.86
CA ASP A 295 -8.47 13.18 3.42
C ASP A 295 -8.89 13.36 1.94
N PHE A 296 -9.55 12.35 1.33
CA PHE A 296 -9.88 12.34 -0.10
C PHE A 296 -10.67 13.57 -0.59
N PHE A 297 -11.67 14.00 0.20
CA PHE A 297 -12.46 15.20 -0.10
C PHE A 297 -11.74 16.51 0.26
N GLY A 298 -10.54 16.42 0.82
CA GLY A 298 -9.83 17.54 1.42
C GLY A 298 -10.19 17.75 2.87
N GLU A 299 -9.17 18.15 3.61
CA GLU A 299 -9.34 18.68 4.95
C GLU A 299 -9.19 20.17 4.95
N THR A 300 -9.89 20.78 5.87
CA THR A 300 -9.83 22.21 6.09
C THR A 300 -8.71 22.55 7.06
N TYR A 301 -7.87 23.50 6.67
CA TYR A 301 -6.78 24.02 7.48
C TYR A 301 -6.95 25.52 7.67
N LYS A 302 -6.72 25.98 8.90
CA LYS A 302 -6.60 27.39 9.23
C LYS A 302 -5.14 27.81 9.13
N ILE A 303 -4.86 28.78 8.26
CA ILE A 303 -3.55 29.39 8.09
C ILE A 303 -3.56 30.72 8.82
N THR A 304 -2.69 30.87 9.80
CA THR A 304 -2.54 32.09 10.60
C THR A 304 -1.20 32.74 10.28
N VAL A 305 -1.21 34.01 9.89
CA VAL A 305 -0.01 34.79 9.58
C VAL A 305 0.10 35.94 10.57
N THR A 306 1.22 35.99 11.28
CA THR A 306 1.61 37.12 12.13
C THR A 306 2.73 37.90 11.48
N ASN A 307 2.54 39.20 11.33
CA ASN A 307 3.57 40.12 10.85
C ASN A 307 4.51 40.49 12.01
N LEU A 308 5.77 40.04 11.94
CA LEU A 308 6.79 40.24 12.98
C LEU A 308 7.55 41.56 12.82
N THR A 309 7.31 42.29 11.73
CA THR A 309 8.02 43.54 11.45
C THR A 309 7.49 44.69 12.29
N LYS A 310 8.27 45.77 12.41
CA LYS A 310 7.88 46.99 13.15
C LYS A 310 7.20 48.03 12.27
N GLY A 311 7.48 48.03 10.97
CA GLY A 311 7.05 49.08 10.04
C GLY A 311 6.61 48.59 8.66
N GLN A 312 6.72 47.31 8.35
CA GLN A 312 6.33 46.77 7.05
C GLN A 312 4.87 46.34 7.09
N ILE A 313 4.05 46.89 6.21
CA ILE A 313 2.69 46.39 5.99
C ILE A 313 2.79 45.23 5.02
N PHE A 314 2.11 44.12 5.29
CA PHE A 314 1.95 43.08 4.28
C PHE A 314 0.76 43.37 3.39
N SER A 315 0.92 43.27 2.07
CA SER A 315 -0.23 43.15 1.16
C SER A 315 -1.05 41.92 1.55
N PRO A 316 -2.33 41.81 1.17
CA PRO A 316 -3.13 40.63 1.46
C PRO A 316 -2.40 39.36 0.95
N PRO A 317 -1.96 38.45 1.85
CA PRO A 317 -1.19 37.30 1.40
C PRO A 317 -2.04 36.33 0.56
N LEU A 318 -1.38 35.58 -0.33
CA LEU A 318 -1.94 34.43 -1.01
C LEU A 318 -1.50 33.14 -0.31
N VAL A 319 -2.45 32.23 -0.11
CA VAL A 319 -2.22 30.87 0.35
C VAL A 319 -2.55 29.92 -0.80
N VAL A 320 -1.71 28.93 -1.06
CA VAL A 320 -1.89 27.94 -2.12
C VAL A 320 -1.68 26.54 -1.57
N ALA A 321 -2.60 25.61 -1.84
CA ALA A 321 -2.45 24.18 -1.59
C ALA A 321 -2.09 23.47 -2.90
N HIS A 322 -0.93 22.82 -2.94
CA HIS A 322 -0.36 22.25 -4.16
C HIS A 322 0.50 21.01 -3.88
N SER A 323 0.90 20.32 -4.95
CA SER A 323 1.80 19.17 -4.88
C SER A 323 3.26 19.60 -4.72
N GLU A 324 4.17 18.64 -4.55
CA GLU A 324 5.60 18.91 -4.49
C GLU A 324 6.20 19.38 -5.83
N ALA A 325 5.45 19.29 -6.94
CA ALA A 325 5.89 19.73 -8.26
C ALA A 325 5.84 21.26 -8.43
N ILE A 326 5.09 21.97 -7.58
CA ILE A 326 4.96 23.43 -7.62
C ILE A 326 5.84 24.06 -6.53
N ALA A 327 6.59 25.09 -6.93
CA ALA A 327 7.27 26.01 -6.02
C ALA A 327 6.93 27.44 -6.45
N LEU A 328 6.35 28.25 -5.55
CA LEU A 328 5.96 29.62 -5.88
C LEU A 328 7.17 30.52 -6.17
N ALA A 329 8.29 30.30 -5.47
CA ALA A 329 9.55 30.99 -5.74
C ALA A 329 10.74 30.07 -5.42
N THR A 330 11.81 30.18 -6.22
CA THR A 330 13.07 29.47 -5.96
C THR A 330 14.22 30.48 -5.94
N PRO A 331 14.94 30.65 -4.82
CA PRO A 331 16.10 31.55 -4.80
C PRO A 331 17.13 31.18 -5.87
N GLY A 332 17.60 32.19 -6.60
CA GLY A 332 18.52 32.01 -7.73
C GLY A 332 17.87 31.75 -9.08
N THR A 333 16.54 31.78 -9.19
CA THR A 333 15.81 31.75 -10.48
C THR A 333 15.09 33.07 -10.74
N ALA A 334 14.69 33.32 -11.98
CA ALA A 334 13.77 34.43 -12.28
C ALA A 334 12.40 34.17 -11.63
N ALA A 335 11.72 35.24 -11.25
CA ALA A 335 10.35 35.21 -10.75
C ALA A 335 9.35 34.93 -11.90
N SER A 336 8.18 34.37 -11.60
CA SER A 336 7.09 34.34 -12.59
C SER A 336 6.48 35.74 -12.73
N PRO A 337 5.82 36.07 -13.86
CA PRO A 337 5.13 37.35 -14.01
C PRO A 337 4.11 37.61 -12.90
N GLY A 338 3.40 36.58 -12.45
CA GLY A 338 2.50 36.65 -11.30
C GLY A 338 3.22 36.92 -9.98
N LEU A 339 4.38 36.31 -9.75
CA LEU A 339 5.17 36.58 -8.54
C LEU A 339 5.74 38.01 -8.55
N VAL A 340 6.15 38.52 -9.72
CA VAL A 340 6.54 39.93 -9.89
C VAL A 340 5.38 40.85 -9.55
N ALA A 341 4.18 40.60 -10.07
CA ALA A 341 2.98 41.38 -9.72
C ALA A 341 2.67 41.35 -8.21
N LEU A 342 2.89 40.20 -7.55
CA LEU A 342 2.77 40.11 -6.10
C LEU A 342 3.85 40.94 -5.39
N ALA A 343 5.11 40.84 -5.81
CA ALA A 343 6.24 41.48 -5.15
C ALA A 343 6.33 43.00 -5.39
N GLU A 344 5.84 43.50 -6.53
CA GLU A 344 5.88 44.91 -6.89
C GLU A 344 4.58 45.66 -6.55
N ASP A 345 3.42 45.02 -6.77
CA ASP A 345 2.10 45.67 -6.61
C ASP A 345 1.30 45.15 -5.40
N GLY A 346 1.73 44.05 -4.80
CA GLY A 346 0.92 43.31 -3.84
C GLY A 346 -0.31 42.64 -4.47
N ASP A 347 -0.36 42.54 -5.80
CA ASP A 347 -1.47 41.94 -6.54
C ASP A 347 -1.27 40.42 -6.70
N VAL A 348 -2.13 39.66 -6.05
CA VAL A 348 -2.09 38.20 -6.07
C VAL A 348 -2.86 37.60 -7.25
N ASN A 349 -3.63 38.39 -8.00
CA ASN A 349 -4.59 37.86 -8.98
C ASN A 349 -3.89 37.19 -10.17
N LEU A 350 -2.82 37.79 -10.68
CA LEU A 350 -2.07 37.21 -11.79
C LEU A 350 -1.43 35.89 -11.36
N LEU A 351 -0.73 35.88 -10.23
CA LEU A 351 -0.15 34.65 -9.67
C LEU A 351 -1.20 33.56 -9.47
N ARG A 352 -2.36 33.93 -8.89
CA ARG A 352 -3.47 33.00 -8.68
C ARG A 352 -4.02 32.44 -9.99
N SER A 353 -4.05 33.25 -11.05
CA SER A 353 -4.49 32.79 -12.38
C SER A 353 -3.47 31.88 -13.07
N GLU A 354 -2.17 32.15 -12.90
CA GLU A 354 -1.09 31.31 -13.45
C GLU A 354 -1.12 29.91 -12.84
N ILE A 355 -1.31 29.82 -11.53
CA ILE A 355 -1.30 28.54 -10.81
C ILE A 355 -2.63 27.79 -10.91
N ALA A 356 -3.77 28.48 -11.07
CA ALA A 356 -5.10 27.83 -11.16
C ALA A 356 -5.28 26.95 -12.40
N GLY A 357 -4.45 27.13 -13.43
CA GLY A 357 -4.46 26.27 -14.63
C GLY A 357 -3.71 24.94 -14.45
N SER A 358 -3.04 24.73 -13.32
CA SER A 358 -2.23 23.54 -13.07
C SER A 358 -3.02 22.43 -12.41
N SER A 359 -2.86 21.19 -12.88
CA SER A 359 -3.32 19.97 -12.19
C SER A 359 -2.63 19.76 -10.84
N GLU A 360 -1.52 20.46 -10.60
CA GLU A 360 -0.71 20.36 -9.40
C GLU A 360 -1.20 21.26 -8.25
N VAL A 361 -2.30 22.01 -8.45
CA VAL A 361 -2.87 22.95 -7.47
C VAL A 361 -4.30 22.54 -7.13
N PHE A 362 -4.58 22.43 -5.84
CA PHE A 362 -5.89 22.00 -5.35
C PHE A 362 -6.77 23.15 -4.88
N ASP A 363 -6.20 24.10 -4.14
CA ASP A 363 -6.94 25.24 -3.61
C ASP A 363 -6.03 26.48 -3.54
N SER A 364 -6.63 27.67 -3.62
CA SER A 364 -5.91 28.93 -3.42
C SER A 364 -6.83 30.01 -2.85
N VAL A 365 -6.38 30.66 -1.78
CA VAL A 365 -7.18 31.65 -1.05
C VAL A 365 -6.33 32.86 -0.71
N ALA A 366 -6.83 34.05 -1.03
CA ALA A 366 -6.22 35.31 -0.61
C ALA A 366 -6.82 35.78 0.72
N PHE A 367 -6.01 36.41 1.55
CA PHE A 367 -6.51 37.10 2.74
C PHE A 367 -7.42 38.27 2.34
N ALA A 368 -8.39 38.60 3.19
CA ALA A 368 -9.37 39.65 2.91
C ALA A 368 -8.77 41.07 2.90
N GLY A 369 -7.57 41.26 3.46
CA GLY A 369 -6.94 42.56 3.58
C GLY A 369 -5.48 42.49 4.02
N PRO A 370 -4.80 43.65 4.09
CA PRO A 370 -3.40 43.73 4.47
C PRO A 370 -3.17 43.38 5.94
N ILE A 371 -1.99 42.85 6.27
CA ILE A 371 -1.60 42.51 7.65
C ILE A 371 -0.62 43.58 8.15
N LEU A 372 -1.10 44.43 9.06
CA LEU A 372 -0.32 45.52 9.65
C LEU A 372 0.85 45.01 10.52
N PRO A 373 1.89 45.82 10.77
CA PRO A 373 2.98 45.47 11.69
C PRO A 373 2.47 44.99 13.06
N GLY A 374 2.96 43.84 13.53
CA GLY A 374 2.55 43.21 14.79
C GLY A 374 1.15 42.57 14.78
N ALA A 375 0.37 42.73 13.70
CA ALA A 375 -0.96 42.15 13.60
C ALA A 375 -0.91 40.68 13.18
N THR A 376 -2.00 39.98 13.45
CA THR A 376 -2.21 38.58 13.05
C THR A 376 -3.54 38.48 12.34
N GLN A 377 -3.58 37.75 11.23
CA GLN A 377 -4.81 37.38 10.54
C GLN A 377 -4.81 35.89 10.22
N SER A 378 -5.98 35.35 9.87
CA SER A 378 -6.10 33.96 9.45
C SER A 378 -7.07 33.78 8.30
N VAL A 379 -6.81 32.78 7.48
CA VAL A 379 -7.69 32.32 6.40
C VAL A 379 -7.82 30.81 6.46
N THR A 380 -8.84 30.28 5.80
CA THR A 380 -9.08 28.84 5.70
C THR A 380 -8.77 28.37 4.29
N ILE A 381 -8.08 27.24 4.16
CA ILE A 381 -7.77 26.59 2.88
C ILE A 381 -8.06 25.09 3.00
N THR A 382 -8.40 24.46 1.88
CA THR A 382 -8.56 23.01 1.81
C THR A 382 -7.31 22.37 1.22
N ALA A 383 -6.85 21.26 1.79
CA ALA A 383 -5.74 20.47 1.24
C ALA A 383 -6.01 18.97 1.34
N ARG A 384 -5.45 18.17 0.43
CA ARG A 384 -5.55 16.70 0.41
C ARG A 384 -4.29 16.08 -0.16
N ASN A 385 -4.12 14.75 -0.08
CA ASN A 385 -3.10 14.06 -0.85
C ASN A 385 -3.36 14.17 -2.37
N PRO A 386 -2.33 14.39 -3.22
CA PRO A 386 -0.93 14.70 -2.90
C PRO A 386 -0.67 16.20 -2.62
N PHE A 387 -1.68 17.07 -2.77
CA PHE A 387 -1.63 18.53 -2.65
C PHE A 387 -1.52 19.07 -1.22
N ARG A 388 -0.49 18.63 -0.49
CA ARG A 388 -0.32 18.95 0.94
C ARG A 388 0.76 19.99 1.20
N ARG A 389 1.41 20.50 0.17
CA ARG A 389 2.31 21.65 0.29
C ARG A 389 1.46 22.91 0.34
N ILE A 390 1.79 23.78 1.29
CA ILE A 390 1.10 25.04 1.52
C ILE A 390 2.13 26.15 1.41
N SER A 391 2.06 26.92 0.32
CA SER A 391 2.82 28.16 0.18
C SER A 391 2.00 29.34 0.68
N VAL A 392 2.64 30.27 1.40
CA VAL A 392 2.07 31.55 1.79
C VAL A 392 3.01 32.68 1.38
N ALA A 393 2.53 33.60 0.56
CA ALA A 393 3.32 34.72 0.07
C ALA A 393 2.58 36.06 0.14
N GLY A 394 3.30 37.14 0.45
CA GLY A 394 2.73 38.49 0.47
C GLY A 394 3.83 39.56 0.39
N MET A 395 3.51 40.70 -0.21
CA MET A 395 4.44 41.80 -0.42
C MET A 395 4.78 42.49 0.91
N LEU A 396 6.01 42.92 1.09
CA LEU A 396 6.39 43.95 2.05
C LEU A 396 6.16 45.31 1.40
N VAL A 397 5.04 45.97 1.72
CA VAL A 397 4.56 47.13 0.96
C VAL A 397 5.53 48.32 0.96
N VAL A 398 6.40 48.46 1.96
CA VAL A 398 7.31 49.61 2.10
C VAL A 398 8.69 49.34 1.46
N THR A 399 8.80 48.36 0.55
CA THR A 399 10.08 47.95 -0.04
C THR A 399 10.04 47.82 -1.56
N ASN A 400 8.97 48.25 -2.24
CA ASN A 400 8.77 48.26 -3.71
C ASN A 400 8.97 46.95 -4.52
N ASP A 401 9.71 45.96 -4.04
CA ASP A 401 10.13 44.74 -4.77
C ASP A 401 10.26 43.48 -3.89
N SER A 402 9.96 43.58 -2.59
CA SER A 402 10.19 42.47 -1.66
C SER A 402 8.88 41.81 -1.21
N PHE A 403 8.92 40.50 -1.03
CA PHE A 403 7.83 39.67 -0.54
C PHE A 403 8.34 38.67 0.49
N PHE A 404 7.50 38.17 1.38
CA PHE A 404 7.83 37.02 2.20
C PHE A 404 7.31 35.74 1.56
N LEU A 405 7.99 34.62 1.83
CA LEU A 405 7.53 33.28 1.45
C LEU A 405 7.65 32.31 2.63
N ALA A 406 6.57 31.61 2.92
CA ALA A 406 6.54 30.47 3.83
C ALA A 406 6.09 29.22 3.08
N GLU A 407 6.82 28.13 3.26
CA GLU A 407 6.53 26.82 2.68
C GLU A 407 6.27 25.85 3.84
N LEU A 408 5.07 25.27 3.89
CA LEU A 408 4.64 24.35 4.94
C LEU A 408 4.15 23.04 4.32
N LYS A 409 4.11 21.97 5.13
CA LYS A 409 3.39 20.73 4.78
C LYS A 409 2.21 20.61 5.73
N ALA A 410 1.01 20.43 5.19
CA ALA A 410 -0.17 20.22 6.01
C ALA A 410 0.05 19.03 6.96
N PRO A 411 -0.40 19.08 8.23
CA PRO A 411 -0.28 17.96 9.16
C PRO A 411 -1.30 16.85 8.88
N GLN A 412 -0.90 15.57 8.94
CA GLN A 412 -1.83 14.43 8.80
C GLN A 412 -2.35 13.95 10.16
N ALA A 413 -3.48 13.26 10.14
CA ALA A 413 -3.76 12.31 11.21
C ALA A 413 -2.69 11.20 11.14
N THR A 414 -1.95 10.98 12.22
CA THR A 414 -1.08 9.81 12.28
C THR A 414 -1.92 8.57 12.58
N PHE A 415 -1.45 7.41 12.12
CA PHE A 415 -2.03 6.08 12.35
C PHE A 415 -2.36 5.80 13.83
N LEU A 416 -1.63 6.40 14.77
CA LEU A 416 -1.81 6.20 16.21
C LEU A 416 -2.74 7.24 16.88
N GLY A 417 -3.40 8.10 16.10
CA GLY A 417 -4.28 9.16 16.63
C GLY A 417 -3.55 10.23 17.44
N LYS A 418 -2.21 10.20 17.49
CA LYS A 418 -1.41 11.31 18.02
C LYS A 418 -1.17 12.28 16.91
N ALA A 419 -1.91 13.39 16.89
CA ALA A 419 -1.51 14.57 16.15
C ALA A 419 -0.01 14.79 16.37
N GLY A 420 0.78 14.75 15.29
CA GLY A 420 2.18 15.12 15.34
C GLY A 420 2.29 16.50 16.00
N LEU A 421 3.21 16.58 16.94
CA LEU A 421 3.36 17.62 17.95
C LEU A 421 3.45 19.03 17.36
N ALA A 422 2.99 20.02 18.13
CA ALA A 422 2.67 21.41 17.77
C ALA A 422 3.79 22.29 17.15
N ASP A 423 5.00 21.77 16.90
CA ASP A 423 6.15 22.55 16.41
C ASP A 423 6.36 22.46 14.88
N ASP A 424 5.93 21.38 14.19
CA ASP A 424 6.03 21.27 12.72
C ASP A 424 4.98 22.13 11.97
N ASN A 425 4.02 22.67 12.71
CA ASN A 425 2.92 23.48 12.20
C ASN A 425 3.23 24.99 12.17
N LEU A 426 4.49 25.37 12.40
CA LEU A 426 4.91 26.76 12.56
C LEU A 426 6.19 27.03 11.77
N VAL A 427 6.16 28.04 10.91
CA VAL A 427 7.29 28.43 10.05
C VAL A 427 7.57 29.93 10.18
N TYR A 428 8.84 30.25 10.38
CA TYR A 428 9.35 31.62 10.29
C TYR A 428 9.72 31.93 8.85
N ALA A 429 9.03 32.89 8.23
CA ALA A 429 9.24 33.28 6.85
C ALA A 429 10.24 34.43 6.74
N PHE A 430 11.13 34.35 5.75
CA PHE A 430 12.07 35.41 5.40
C PHE A 430 11.55 36.23 4.21
N ALA A 431 12.08 37.44 4.07
CA ALA A 431 11.80 38.30 2.93
C ALA A 431 12.78 38.02 1.78
N TYR A 432 12.26 38.04 0.57
CA TYR A 432 12.96 37.88 -0.70
C TYR A 432 12.66 39.08 -1.58
N ASP A 433 13.59 39.40 -2.46
CA ASP A 433 13.48 40.38 -3.52
C ASP A 433 13.22 39.65 -4.83
N ALA A 434 12.21 40.08 -5.58
CA ALA A 434 11.84 39.55 -6.88
C ALA A 434 11.58 40.66 -7.92
N GLY A 435 11.96 41.90 -7.62
CA GLY A 435 11.74 43.03 -8.53
C GLY A 435 12.86 43.23 -9.54
N SER A 436 12.55 44.01 -10.57
CA SER A 436 13.52 44.47 -11.57
C SER A 436 14.28 45.75 -11.15
N GLU A 437 13.87 46.35 -10.03
CA GLU A 437 14.30 47.66 -9.61
C GLU A 437 15.36 47.59 -8.51
N ALA A 438 16.17 48.64 -8.37
CA ALA A 438 16.97 48.77 -7.17
C ALA A 438 16.06 49.23 -6.03
N ASN A 439 16.06 48.52 -4.90
CA ASN A 439 15.48 48.99 -3.65
C ASN A 439 16.18 50.28 -3.18
N SER A 440 15.71 51.40 -3.70
CA SER A 440 16.30 52.73 -3.48
C SER A 440 15.83 53.36 -2.18
N GLU A 441 14.80 52.77 -1.56
CA GLU A 441 14.11 53.27 -0.37
C GLU A 441 13.53 54.69 -0.55
N ARG A 442 13.36 55.15 -1.80
CA ARG A 442 12.78 56.46 -2.10
C ARG A 442 11.27 56.39 -2.04
N CYS A 443 10.65 57.26 -1.26
CA CYS A 443 9.20 57.27 -1.13
C CYS A 443 8.48 57.54 -2.46
N SER A 444 9.10 58.26 -3.38
CA SER A 444 8.54 58.46 -4.73
C SER A 444 8.35 57.16 -5.54
N GLN A 445 9.08 56.10 -5.22
CA GLN A 445 9.06 54.81 -5.92
C GLN A 445 8.27 53.73 -5.19
N ILE A 446 7.83 53.99 -3.95
CA ILE A 446 7.09 53.02 -3.14
C ILE A 446 5.59 53.28 -3.32
N PRO A 447 4.84 52.38 -3.98
CA PRO A 447 3.48 52.66 -4.45
C PRO A 447 2.45 52.80 -3.32
N ALA A 448 2.71 52.21 -2.15
CA ALA A 448 1.73 52.17 -1.07
C ALA A 448 2.34 52.32 0.34
N GLY A 449 1.47 52.43 1.35
CA GLY A 449 1.88 52.63 2.74
C GLY A 449 2.20 54.11 3.05
N PRO A 450 3.26 54.41 3.81
CA PRO A 450 3.55 55.77 4.25
C PRO A 450 4.01 56.72 3.13
N CYS A 451 4.41 56.17 1.98
CA CYS A 451 5.03 56.93 0.90
C CYS A 451 4.04 57.36 -0.20
N ASN A 452 3.05 56.51 -0.54
CA ASN A 452 2.06 56.75 -1.61
C ASN A 452 2.70 57.32 -2.90
N GLY A 453 3.87 56.80 -3.26
CA GLY A 453 4.61 57.17 -4.47
C GLY A 453 3.91 56.69 -5.73
N ALA A 454 4.42 57.10 -6.88
CA ALA A 454 3.85 56.68 -8.17
C ALA A 454 4.10 55.20 -8.49
N GLY A 455 5.03 54.56 -7.78
CA GLY A 455 5.67 53.33 -8.24
C GLY A 455 6.62 53.66 -9.39
N VAL A 456 7.77 53.01 -9.44
CA VAL A 456 8.56 52.95 -10.67
C VAL A 456 8.53 51.50 -11.14
N ARG A 457 8.66 51.27 -12.43
CA ARG A 457 9.02 49.97 -13.00
C ARG A 457 10.13 50.19 -13.99
N ASN A 458 11.34 49.73 -13.69
CA ASN A 458 12.44 49.85 -14.64
C ASN A 458 12.30 48.77 -15.73
N THR A 459 11.87 49.18 -16.92
CA THR A 459 11.69 48.28 -18.07
C THR A 459 13.00 47.89 -18.77
N ASP A 460 14.16 48.40 -18.33
CA ASP A 460 15.37 48.45 -19.15
C ASP A 460 16.44 47.38 -18.81
N GLY A 461 16.10 46.30 -18.08
CA GLY A 461 17.02 45.20 -17.82
C GLY A 461 16.35 43.97 -17.24
N ALA A 462 16.86 42.78 -17.56
CA ALA A 462 16.30 41.47 -17.18
C ALA A 462 15.92 41.41 -15.68
N GLU A 463 14.76 40.81 -15.40
CA GLU A 463 14.32 40.51 -14.03
C GLU A 463 15.45 39.86 -13.25
N GLY A 464 15.74 40.41 -12.07
CA GLY A 464 16.75 39.87 -11.18
C GLY A 464 16.41 38.43 -10.79
N LEU A 465 17.42 37.70 -10.34
CA LEU A 465 17.15 36.42 -9.67
C LEU A 465 16.48 36.71 -8.34
N ILE A 466 15.58 35.83 -7.92
CA ILE A 466 15.01 35.86 -6.58
C ILE A 466 16.15 35.73 -5.57
N THR A 467 16.31 36.73 -4.70
CA THR A 467 17.36 36.74 -3.67
C THR A 467 16.78 37.07 -2.31
N ILE A 468 17.52 36.81 -1.23
CA ILE A 468 17.10 37.26 0.10
C ILE A 468 17.13 38.79 0.11
N SER A 469 16.02 39.41 0.53
CA SER A 469 15.94 40.88 0.58
C SER A 469 16.90 41.42 1.63
N ASN A 470 17.61 42.49 1.27
CA ASN A 470 18.63 43.09 2.14
C ASN A 470 18.00 43.82 3.34
N GLY A 471 16.75 44.29 3.23
CA GLY A 471 16.11 45.15 4.23
C GLY A 471 16.12 46.62 3.82
N ILE A 472 15.96 47.51 4.81
CA ILE A 472 16.00 48.98 4.64
C ILE A 472 17.24 49.51 5.36
N HIS A 473 18.11 50.26 4.68
CA HIS A 473 19.43 50.65 5.18
C HIS A 473 19.69 52.16 5.19
N GLY A 474 18.68 52.96 4.84
CA GLY A 474 18.71 54.42 4.91
C GLY A 474 19.38 55.02 3.68
N VAL A 475 19.27 54.33 2.55
CA VAL A 475 19.79 54.78 1.25
C VAL A 475 18.90 55.87 0.66
N GLY A 476 17.61 55.86 1.02
CA GLY A 476 16.58 56.79 0.53
C GLY A 476 15.89 57.58 1.64
N ASP A 477 14.56 57.67 1.55
CA ASP A 477 13.72 58.52 2.41
C ASP A 477 13.22 57.79 3.66
N LEU A 478 13.37 56.46 3.70
CA LEU A 478 12.89 55.62 4.80
C LEU A 478 13.88 55.60 5.97
N ASP A 479 13.36 55.74 7.19
CA ASP A 479 14.12 55.56 8.43
C ASP A 479 14.36 54.06 8.72
N PRO A 480 15.60 53.57 8.69
CA PRO A 480 15.91 52.16 8.98
C PRO A 480 15.51 51.75 10.39
N ALA A 481 15.54 52.68 11.36
CA ALA A 481 15.15 52.36 12.73
C ALA A 481 13.65 51.98 12.83
N LYS A 482 12.85 52.39 11.85
CA LYS A 482 11.41 52.14 11.79
C LYS A 482 11.04 51.02 10.81
N TYR A 483 11.70 50.95 9.67
CA TYR A 483 11.28 50.09 8.54
C TYR A 483 12.21 48.91 8.26
N ASP A 484 13.44 48.89 8.79
CA ASP A 484 14.36 47.76 8.60
C ASP A 484 13.91 46.52 9.38
N TRP A 485 14.37 45.36 8.92
CA TRP A 485 14.22 44.09 9.62
C TRP A 485 15.52 43.27 9.51
N ARG A 486 15.73 42.37 10.47
CA ARG A 486 16.79 41.37 10.41
C ARG A 486 16.21 40.03 10.81
N GLY A 487 16.41 39.03 9.96
CA GLY A 487 15.84 37.70 10.16
C GLY A 487 14.40 37.58 9.63
N PRO A 488 13.59 36.70 10.24
CA PRO A 488 12.22 36.44 9.79
C PRO A 488 11.31 37.67 9.89
N VAL A 489 10.42 37.81 8.91
CA VAL A 489 9.43 38.89 8.83
C VAL A 489 8.03 38.42 9.16
N ALA A 490 7.71 37.14 8.94
CA ALA A 490 6.40 36.58 9.27
C ALA A 490 6.54 35.30 10.08
N LEU A 491 5.52 35.03 10.90
CA LEU A 491 5.29 33.75 11.55
C LEU A 491 4.01 33.15 10.97
N VAL A 492 4.12 32.00 10.33
CA VAL A 492 2.99 31.29 9.72
C VAL A 492 2.69 30.03 10.51
N ARG A 493 1.44 29.84 10.91
CA ARG A 493 0.95 28.66 11.60
C ARG A 493 -0.15 27.97 10.80
N ILE A 494 -0.10 26.65 10.69
CA ILE A 494 -1.12 25.80 10.08
C ILE A 494 -1.83 24.94 11.13
N GLU A 495 -3.16 24.94 11.13
CA GLU A 495 -3.97 24.17 12.10
C GLU A 495 -5.08 23.43 11.35
N ARG A 496 -5.10 22.10 11.44
CA ARG A 496 -6.25 21.30 10.96
C ARG A 496 -7.51 21.70 11.73
N GLN A 497 -8.63 21.86 11.03
CA GLN A 497 -9.94 22.25 11.60
C GLN A 497 -10.82 21.06 11.91
#